data_AF-A0A8J8CEM9-F1
#
_entry.id   AF-A0A8J8CEM9-F1
#
_cell.length_a   1.000
_cell.length_b   1.000
_cell.length_c   1.000
_cell.angle_alpha   90.00
_cell.angle_beta   90.00
_cell.angle_gamma   90.00
#
_symmetry.space_group_name_H-M   'P 1'
#
loop_
_entity.id
_entity.type
_entity.pdbx_description
1 polymer ?
#
loop_
_entity_poly.entity_id
_entity_poly.type
_entity_poly.pdbx_seq_one_letter_code
_entity_poly.pdbx_strand_id
1 'polypeptide(L)'
;MEKKINALVEGGYYPNINELIKDAFKSLLESKADLKISTALEIYKKGDVTLGRASEIAGLSIWEFKEILKSRGVKIIVEAPSKDELDEQIDLMKH
;
A
#
# COMPACT_ATOMS: atom_id res chain seq x y z
N MET A 1 -3.83 17.62 23.72
CA MET A 1 -3.06 17.07 22.59
C MET A 1 -2.79 18.17 21.58
N GLU A 2 -3.84 18.88 21.13
CA GLU A 2 -3.77 20.04 20.22
C GLU A 2 -2.75 21.11 20.62
N LYS A 3 -2.73 21.55 21.90
CA LYS A 3 -1.71 22.48 22.40
C LYS A 3 -0.26 22.03 22.16
N LYS A 4 0.03 20.73 22.23
CA LYS A 4 1.37 20.19 22.00
C LYS A 4 1.72 20.17 20.51
N ILE A 5 0.75 19.87 19.65
CA ILE A 5 0.92 19.91 18.19
C ILE A 5 1.20 21.33 17.72
N ASN A 6 0.39 22.29 18.19
CA ASN A 6 0.55 23.70 17.80
C ASN A 6 1.90 24.26 18.29
N ALA A 7 2.33 23.92 19.51
CA ALA A 7 3.63 24.34 20.02
C ALA A 7 4.81 23.89 19.14
N LEU A 8 4.73 22.72 18.50
CA LEU A 8 5.78 22.22 17.60
C LEU A 8 5.83 23.00 16.27
N VAL A 9 4.68 23.47 15.79
CA VAL A 9 4.60 24.28 14.56
C VAL A 9 4.99 25.73 14.85
N GLU A 10 4.42 26.33 15.89
CA GLU A 10 4.72 27.71 16.32
C GLU A 10 6.19 27.88 16.74
N GLY A 11 6.78 26.84 17.34
CA GLY A 11 8.21 26.80 17.67
C GLY A 11 9.13 26.59 16.46
N GLY A 12 8.59 26.41 15.25
CA GLY A 12 9.35 26.25 14.01
C GLY A 12 9.98 24.87 13.78
N TYR A 13 9.65 23.86 14.60
CA TYR A 13 10.15 22.48 14.41
C TYR A 13 9.50 21.79 13.20
N TYR A 14 8.26 22.18 12.89
CA TYR A 14 7.54 21.73 11.70
C TYR A 14 6.96 22.92 10.94
N PRO A 15 6.96 22.90 9.60
CA PRO A 15 6.47 24.03 8.81
C PRO A 15 4.94 24.19 8.90
N ASN A 16 4.21 23.11 9.17
CA ASN A 16 2.76 23.11 9.38
C ASN A 16 2.31 21.77 9.99
N ILE A 17 1.04 21.71 10.38
CA ILE A 17 0.43 20.52 11.00
C ILE A 17 0.44 19.31 10.05
N ASN A 18 0.28 19.50 8.74
CA ASN A 18 0.24 18.40 7.78
C ASN A 18 1.58 17.66 7.69
N GLU A 19 2.70 18.39 7.63
CA GLU A 19 4.03 17.76 7.64
C GLU A 19 4.30 17.05 8.96
N LEU A 20 3.87 17.61 10.10
CA LEU A 20 3.95 16.93 11.39
C LEU A 20 3.14 15.63 11.41
N ILE A 21 1.89 15.65 10.92
CA ILE A 21 1.04 14.47 10.86
C ILE A 21 1.64 13.41 9.94
N LYS A 22 2.18 13.82 8.78
CA LYS A 22 2.82 12.92 7.83
C LYS A 22 4.02 12.20 8.44
N ASP A 23 4.88 12.92 9.15
CA ASP A 23 6.03 12.34 9.85
C ASP A 23 5.60 11.43 11.01
N ALA A 24 4.60 11.85 11.79
CA ALA A 24 4.05 11.05 12.87
C ALA A 24 3.42 9.75 12.33
N PHE A 25 2.68 9.83 11.22
CA PHE A 25 2.09 8.68 10.57
C PHE A 25 3.15 7.73 10.01
N LYS A 26 4.20 8.26 9.37
CA LYS A 26 5.34 7.45 8.90
C LYS A 26 6.02 6.71 10.07
N SER A 27 6.30 7.43 11.15
CA SER A 27 6.90 6.86 12.37
C SER A 27 6.01 5.78 13.00
N LEU A 28 4.70 5.97 12.97
CA LEU A 28 3.72 4.97 13.43
C LEU A 28 3.78 3.69 12.57
N LEU A 29 3.82 3.83 11.24
CA LEU A 29 3.88 2.67 10.34
C LEU A 29 5.24 1.95 10.40
N GLU A 30 6.32 2.67 10.67
CA GLU A 30 7.64 2.07 10.90
C GLU A 30 7.70 1.27 12.21
N SER A 31 7.10 1.80 13.28
CA SER A 31 7.05 1.11 14.58
C SER A 31 6.01 -0.02 14.66
N LYS A 32 5.00 -0.02 13.78
CA LYS A 32 3.91 -1.01 13.79
C LYS A 32 3.73 -1.64 12.41
N ALA A 33 4.52 -2.68 12.14
CA ALA A 33 4.45 -3.43 10.88
C ALA A 33 3.03 -3.91 10.53
N ASP A 34 2.23 -4.33 11.52
CA ASP A 34 0.85 -4.77 11.29
C ASP A 34 -0.05 -3.66 10.72
N LEU A 35 0.14 -2.41 11.15
CA LEU A 35 -0.61 -1.26 10.63
C LEU A 35 -0.17 -0.91 9.21
N LYS A 36 1.12 -1.09 8.90
CA LYS A 36 1.66 -0.90 7.55
C LYS A 36 1.04 -1.92 6.57
N ILE A 37 1.01 -3.19 6.95
CA ILE A 37 0.34 -4.26 6.18
C ILE A 37 -1.16 -3.98 6.05
N SER A 38 -1.82 -3.58 7.13
CA SER A 38 -3.26 -3.29 7.12
C SER A 38 -3.58 -2.11 6.19
N THR A 39 -2.77 -1.06 6.23
CA THR A 39 -2.89 0.09 5.30
C THR A 39 -2.79 -0.38 3.86
N ALA A 40 -1.75 -1.16 3.53
CA ALA A 40 -1.55 -1.69 2.19
C ALA A 40 -2.73 -2.53 1.69
N LEU A 41 -3.34 -3.34 2.56
CA LEU A 41 -4.50 -4.15 2.21
C LEU A 41 -5.74 -3.31 1.94
N GLU A 42 -6.02 -2.31 2.78
CA GLU A 42 -7.22 -1.50 2.63
C GLU A 42 -7.20 -0.68 1.33
N ILE A 43 -6.04 -0.11 0.96
CA ILE A 43 -5.90 0.61 -0.32
C ILE A 43 -5.87 -0.34 -1.53
N TYR A 44 -5.34 -1.57 -1.37
CA TYR A 44 -5.40 -2.58 -2.43
C TYR A 44 -6.84 -3.05 -2.69
N LYS A 45 -7.62 -3.33 -1.63
CA LYS A 45 -9.03 -3.75 -1.74
C LYS A 45 -9.90 -2.73 -2.48
N LYS A 46 -9.57 -1.45 -2.36
CA LYS A 46 -10.27 -0.35 -3.04
C LYS A 46 -9.86 -0.21 -4.51
N GLY A 47 -8.79 -0.87 -4.95
CA GLY A 47 -8.21 -0.69 -6.27
C GLY A 47 -7.37 0.59 -6.41
N ASP A 48 -7.05 1.27 -5.30
CA ASP A 48 -6.26 2.52 -5.32
C ASP A 48 -4.81 2.26 -5.74
N VAL A 49 -4.33 1.02 -5.56
CA VAL A 49 -2.96 0.59 -5.89
C VAL A 49 -2.96 -0.81 -6.49
N THR A 50 -1.95 -1.09 -7.32
CA THR A 50 -1.69 -2.43 -7.84
C THR A 50 -1.18 -3.38 -6.74
N LEU A 51 -1.20 -4.68 -7.02
CA LEU A 51 -0.66 -5.69 -6.10
C LEU A 51 0.82 -5.43 -5.74
N GLY A 52 1.64 -5.10 -6.74
CA GLY A 52 3.06 -4.79 -6.54
C GLY A 52 3.26 -3.57 -5.66
N ARG A 53 2.49 -2.50 -5.91
CA ARG A 53 2.56 -1.29 -5.10
C ARG A 53 2.09 -1.54 -3.66
N ALA A 54 1.05 -2.35 -3.47
CA ALA A 54 0.61 -2.75 -2.13
C ALA A 54 1.68 -3.55 -1.38
N SER A 55 2.38 -4.50 -2.05
CA SER A 55 3.47 -5.25 -1.41
C SER A 55 4.64 -4.37 -0.99
N GLU A 56 5.01 -3.38 -1.82
CA GLU A 56 6.04 -2.40 -1.46
C GLU A 56 5.66 -1.58 -0.23
N ILE A 57 4.41 -1.09 -0.18
CA ILE A 57 3.90 -0.32 0.97
C ILE A 57 3.90 -1.18 2.22
N ALA A 58 3.54 -2.47 2.11
CA ALA A 58 3.59 -3.43 3.20
C ALA A 58 5.02 -3.76 3.66
N GLY A 59 6.04 -3.47 2.85
CA GLY A 59 7.42 -3.88 3.08
C GLY A 59 7.63 -5.39 2.92
N LEU A 60 6.88 -6.01 2.00
CA LEU A 60 6.87 -7.46 1.77
C LEU A 60 7.16 -7.76 0.31
N SER A 61 7.58 -8.99 0.02
CA SER A 61 7.54 -9.50 -1.35
C SER A 61 6.09 -9.62 -1.84
N ILE A 62 5.92 -9.62 -3.15
CA ILE A 62 4.61 -9.86 -3.80
C ILE A 62 4.02 -11.20 -3.33
N TRP A 63 4.85 -12.22 -3.13
CA TRP A 63 4.41 -13.56 -2.75
C TRP A 63 3.89 -13.60 -1.30
N GLU A 64 4.62 -13.01 -0.35
CA GLU A 64 4.17 -12.88 1.04
C GLU A 64 2.86 -12.08 1.14
N PHE A 65 2.74 -10.99 0.36
CA PHE A 65 1.53 -10.19 0.34
C PHE A 65 0.32 -10.98 -0.22
N LYS A 66 0.53 -11.82 -1.25
CA LYS A 66 -0.52 -12.73 -1.76
C LYS A 66 -0.99 -13.73 -0.71
N GLU A 67 -0.09 -14.29 0.09
CA GLU A 67 -0.48 -15.20 1.18
C GLU A 67 -1.30 -14.48 2.26
N ILE A 68 -0.97 -13.21 2.57
CA ILE A 68 -1.77 -12.38 3.48
C ILE A 68 -3.16 -12.10 2.89
N LEU A 69 -3.26 -11.77 1.60
CA LEU A 69 -4.55 -11.58 0.93
C LEU A 69 -5.40 -12.86 1.03
N LYS A 70 -4.82 -14.02 0.74
CA LYS A 70 -5.47 -15.32 0.80
C LYS A 70 -5.95 -15.66 2.22
N SER A 71 -5.09 -15.51 3.24
CA SER A 71 -5.45 -15.78 4.63
C SER A 71 -6.56 -14.86 5.16
N ARG A 72 -6.69 -13.64 4.61
CA ARG A 72 -7.74 -12.67 4.94
C ARG A 72 -8.96 -12.73 4.03
N GLY A 73 -9.05 -13.71 3.13
CA GLY A 73 -10.18 -13.89 2.21
C GLY A 73 -10.33 -12.75 1.19
N VAL A 74 -9.27 -11.99 0.95
CA VAL A 74 -9.27 -10.88 0.00
C VAL A 74 -9.00 -11.42 -1.41
N LYS A 75 -9.94 -11.20 -2.34
CA LYS A 75 -9.76 -11.60 -3.73
C LYS A 75 -8.59 -10.83 -4.34
N ILE A 76 -7.70 -11.54 -5.02
CA ILE A 76 -6.67 -10.91 -5.84
C ILE A 76 -7.39 -10.34 -7.06
N ILE A 77 -7.41 -9.02 -7.17
CA ILE A 77 -7.86 -8.32 -8.38
C ILE A 77 -6.76 -8.53 -9.41
N VAL A 78 -7.07 -9.32 -10.43
CA VAL A 78 -6.25 -9.48 -11.62
C VAL A 78 -7.06 -8.88 -12.75
N GLU A 79 -6.55 -7.84 -13.41
CA GLU A 79 -6.97 -7.55 -14.76
C GLU A 79 -6.46 -8.74 -15.59
N ALA A 80 -7.33 -9.72 -15.81
CA ALA A 80 -7.04 -10.79 -16.74
C ALA A 80 -7.13 -10.20 -18.14
N PRO A 81 -6.13 -10.41 -19.02
CA PRO A 81 -6.34 -10.16 -20.43
C PRO A 81 -7.58 -10.92 -20.88
N SER A 82 -8.30 -10.36 -21.86
CA SER A 82 -9.37 -11.11 -22.49
C SER A 82 -8.83 -12.42 -23.08
N LYS A 83 -9.70 -13.41 -23.31
CA LYS A 83 -9.29 -14.65 -23.98
C LYS A 83 -8.56 -14.36 -25.29
N ASP A 84 -9.03 -13.37 -26.03
CA ASP A 84 -8.47 -12.97 -27.32
C ASP A 84 -7.05 -12.41 -27.16
N GLU A 85 -6.80 -11.58 -26.14
CA GLU A 85 -5.47 -11.05 -25.83
C GLU A 85 -4.49 -12.13 -25.35
N LEU A 86 -4.99 -13.15 -24.64
CA LEU A 86 -4.22 -14.32 -24.23
C LEU A 86 -3.83 -15.18 -25.43
N ASP A 87 -4.77 -15.43 -26.34
CA ASP A 87 -4.54 -16.22 -27.55
C ASP A 87 -3.54 -15.51 -28.49
N GLU A 88 -3.63 -14.19 -28.67
CA GLU A 88 -2.65 -13.41 -29.44
C GLU A 88 -1.23 -13.47 -28.85
N GLN A 89 -1.09 -13.34 -27.52
CA GLN A 89 0.21 -13.44 -26.85
C GLN A 89 0.82 -14.86 -26.97
N ILE A 90 -0.02 -15.89 -26.89
CA ILE A 90 0.41 -17.29 -27.07
C ILE A 90 0.91 -17.51 -28.50
N ASP A 91 0.26 -16.93 -29.51
CA ASP A 91 0.68 -17.06 -30.90
C ASP A 91 1.96 -16.24 -31.20
N LEU A 92 2.12 -15.06 -30.59
CA LEU A 92 3.36 -14.29 -30.66
C LEU A 92 4.59 -15.02 -30.08
N MET A 93 4.40 -15.90 -29.09
CA MET A 93 5.48 -16.71 -28.51
C MET A 93 5.83 -17.98 -29.30
N LYS A 94 5.04 -18.35 -30.31
CA LYS A 94 5.27 -19.55 -31.14
C LYS A 94 6.15 -19.30 -32.38
N HIS A 95 6.70 -18.10 -32.53
CA HIS A 95 7.61 -17.70 -33.61
C HIS A 95 8.99 -17.34 -33.07
#